data_AF-A0A2G6Q4H8-F1
#
_entry.id   AF-A0A2G6Q4H8-F1
#
_cell.length_a   1.000
_cell.length_b   1.000
_cell.length_c   1.000
_cell.angle_alpha   90.00
_cell.angle_beta   90.00
_cell.angle_gamma   90.00
#
_symmetry.space_group_name_H-M   'P 1'
#
loop_
_entity.id
_entity.type
_entity.pdbx_description
1 polymer ?
#
loop_
_entity_poly.entity_id
_entity_poly.type
_entity_poly.pdbx_seq_one_letter_code
_entity_poly.pdbx_strand_id
1 'polypeptide(L)'
;MNWQEIVHSRTLDSKTGEPFSACHFCGKSLNHGDFYVIAKAFDKGRLVMEAVQCLACQQNASGYISAQSAENIQLFAGKRFVKYMEQDDFSGTYEPVEVKCLFTDEELSVYDSVELYSMHMPWSGDQPYFFVGPTAIEMMSDLLSEETRKFWERYMEQLDPVSPEHVLSPMFLK
;
A
#
# COMPACT_ATOMS: atom_id res chain seq x y z
N MET A 1 0.16 -12.17 13.92
CA MET A 1 -0.75 -11.27 13.18
C MET A 1 -1.93 -12.10 12.67
N ASN A 2 -3.17 -11.60 12.72
CA ASN A 2 -4.33 -12.32 12.16
C ASN A 2 -4.49 -11.97 10.67
N TRP A 3 -3.82 -12.73 9.80
CA TRP A 3 -3.77 -12.43 8.36
C TRP A 3 -5.14 -12.51 7.68
N GLN A 4 -6.02 -13.43 8.11
CA GLN A 4 -7.36 -13.56 7.53
C GLN A 4 -8.19 -12.30 7.75
N GLU A 5 -8.15 -11.76 8.97
CA GLU A 5 -8.85 -10.52 9.32
C GLU A 5 -8.30 -9.30 8.57
N ILE A 6 -6.97 -9.21 8.43
CA ILE A 6 -6.31 -8.14 7.67
C ILE A 6 -6.73 -8.19 6.19
N VAL A 7 -6.69 -9.37 5.57
CA VAL A 7 -7.11 -9.53 4.18
C VAL A 7 -8.61 -9.25 4.03
N HIS A 8 -9.45 -9.71 4.94
CA HIS A 8 -10.90 -9.48 4.88
C HIS A 8 -11.27 -7.99 4.98
N SER A 9 -10.59 -7.24 5.85
CA SER A 9 -10.82 -5.80 6.08
C SER A 9 -10.05 -4.88 5.13
N ARG A 10 -9.31 -5.42 4.13
CA ARG A 10 -8.37 -4.67 3.29
C ARG A 10 -8.97 -3.50 2.54
N THR A 11 -10.28 -3.53 2.26
CA THR A 11 -10.99 -2.49 1.48
C THR A 11 -12.05 -1.72 2.26
N LEU A 12 -12.14 -2.00 3.56
CA LEU A 12 -13.06 -1.32 4.47
C LEU A 12 -12.30 -0.26 5.25
N ASP A 13 -12.92 0.89 5.49
CA ASP A 13 -12.44 1.91 6.43
C ASP A 13 -12.48 1.34 7.85
N SER A 14 -11.33 1.39 8.54
CA SER A 14 -11.19 0.84 9.89
C SER A 14 -12.07 1.50 10.95
N LYS A 15 -12.49 2.75 10.74
CA LYS A 15 -13.32 3.52 11.68
C LYS A 15 -14.80 3.18 11.53
N THR A 16 -15.25 2.89 10.32
CA THR A 16 -16.68 2.69 10.01
C THR A 16 -17.04 1.23 9.75
N GLY A 17 -16.09 0.41 9.33
CA GLY A 17 -16.34 -0.94 8.82
C GLY A 17 -16.98 -0.97 7.43
N GLU A 18 -17.12 0.18 6.78
CA GLU A 18 -17.75 0.35 5.47
C GLU A 18 -16.71 0.66 4.39
N PRO A 19 -17.00 0.51 3.09
CA PRO A 19 -16.11 0.96 2.03
C PRO A 19 -15.80 2.45 2.13
N PHE A 20 -14.58 2.84 1.74
CA PHE A 20 -14.17 4.24 1.75
C PHE A 20 -15.06 5.12 0.86
N SER A 21 -15.55 6.23 1.42
CA SER A 21 -16.45 7.16 0.73
C SER A 21 -15.76 8.38 0.14
N ALA A 22 -14.51 8.68 0.51
CA ALA A 22 -13.79 9.86 0.05
C ALA A 22 -12.27 9.66 0.06
N CYS A 23 -11.57 10.30 -0.89
CA CYS A 23 -10.11 10.35 -0.95
C CYS A 23 -9.56 11.12 0.26
N HIS A 24 -8.61 10.53 1.00
CA HIS A 24 -7.99 11.19 2.16
C HIS A 24 -7.16 12.43 1.78
N PHE A 25 -6.70 12.53 0.52
CA PHE A 25 -5.82 13.61 0.09
C PHE A 25 -6.56 14.82 -0.49
N CYS A 26 -7.68 14.62 -1.19
CA CYS A 26 -8.41 15.71 -1.86
C CYS A 26 -9.88 15.81 -1.48
N GLY A 27 -10.39 14.91 -0.64
CA GLY A 27 -11.79 14.88 -0.24
C GLY A 27 -12.78 14.50 -1.34
N LYS A 28 -12.30 14.19 -2.57
CA LYS A 28 -13.18 13.74 -3.67
C LYS A 28 -13.94 12.49 -3.20
N SER A 29 -15.26 12.49 -3.36
CA SER A 29 -16.08 11.29 -3.15
C SER A 29 -15.62 10.12 -4.01
N LEU A 30 -15.58 8.94 -3.40
CA LEU A 30 -15.23 7.67 -4.03
C LEU A 30 -16.49 6.83 -4.18
N ASN A 31 -16.71 6.29 -5.37
CA ASN A 31 -17.82 5.41 -5.68
C ASN A 31 -17.29 4.07 -6.22
N HIS A 32 -18.17 3.08 -6.33
CA HIS A 32 -17.85 1.79 -6.96
C HIS A 32 -17.36 1.90 -8.42
N GLY A 33 -17.64 3.03 -9.10
CA GLY A 33 -17.15 3.29 -10.45
C GLY A 33 -15.75 3.91 -10.51
N ASP A 34 -15.17 4.31 -9.37
CA ASP A 34 -13.89 5.02 -9.32
C ASP A 34 -12.73 4.05 -9.11
N PHE A 35 -11.60 4.26 -9.81
CA PHE A 35 -10.35 3.61 -9.44
C PHE A 35 -9.70 4.33 -8.25
N TYR A 36 -9.31 3.57 -7.22
CA TYR A 36 -8.57 4.09 -6.08
C TYR A 36 -7.68 3.02 -5.43
N VAL A 37 -6.64 3.49 -4.76
CA VAL A 37 -5.68 2.66 -4.02
C VAL A 37 -5.93 2.82 -2.53
N ILE A 38 -5.88 1.73 -1.80
CA ILE A 38 -5.94 1.67 -0.34
C ILE A 38 -4.59 1.19 0.15
N ALA A 39 -4.01 1.91 1.10
CA ALA A 39 -2.79 1.53 1.79
C ALA A 39 -3.10 1.40 3.29
N LYS A 40 -2.67 0.30 3.89
CA LYS A 40 -2.77 0.05 5.33
C LYS A 40 -1.42 -0.39 5.85
N ALA A 41 -0.97 0.17 6.97
CA ALA A 41 0.23 -0.27 7.65
C ALA A 41 -0.13 -0.86 9.01
N PHE A 42 0.50 -1.97 9.35
CA PHE A 42 0.30 -2.68 10.61
C PHE A 42 1.61 -2.75 11.39
N ASP A 43 1.55 -2.56 12.71
CA ASP A 43 2.65 -2.81 13.65
C ASP A 43 2.17 -3.74 14.76
N LYS A 44 2.86 -4.88 14.93
CA LYS A 44 2.49 -5.98 15.84
C LYS A 44 1.04 -6.42 15.67
N GLY A 45 0.56 -6.36 14.42
CA GLY A 45 -0.81 -6.68 14.01
C GLY A 45 -1.86 -5.63 14.34
N ARG A 46 -1.47 -4.45 14.83
CA ARG A 46 -2.37 -3.31 15.03
C ARG A 46 -2.28 -2.38 13.83
N LEU A 47 -3.42 -1.90 13.32
CA LEU A 47 -3.46 -0.91 12.25
C LEU A 47 -2.93 0.43 12.78
N VAL A 48 -1.90 0.97 12.15
CA VAL A 48 -1.25 2.23 12.56
C VAL A 48 -1.45 3.35 11.54
N MET A 49 -1.63 2.99 10.27
CA MET A 49 -1.92 3.94 9.19
C MET A 49 -2.94 3.33 8.23
N GLU A 50 -3.84 4.17 7.74
CA GLU A 50 -4.78 3.82 6.69
C GLU A 50 -4.99 5.03 5.78
N ALA A 51 -4.86 4.82 4.48
CA ALA A 51 -5.04 5.84 3.47
C ALA A 51 -5.80 5.30 2.28
N VAL A 52 -6.72 6.12 1.73
CA VAL A 52 -7.31 5.89 0.42
C VAL A 52 -7.01 7.05 -0.51
N GLN A 53 -6.55 6.73 -1.71
CA GLN A 53 -6.09 7.69 -2.70
C GLN A 53 -6.82 7.49 -4.03
N CYS A 54 -7.48 8.53 -4.54
CA CYS A 54 -8.09 8.48 -5.87
C CYS A 54 -7.02 8.49 -6.97
N LEU A 55 -7.37 8.00 -8.16
CA LEU A 55 -6.46 7.97 -9.32
C LEU A 55 -5.80 9.32 -9.62
N ALA A 56 -6.53 10.43 -9.51
CA ALA A 56 -5.97 11.76 -9.79
C ALA A 56 -4.87 12.16 -8.78
N CYS A 57 -5.08 11.86 -7.49
CA CYS A 57 -4.07 12.10 -6.46
C CYS A 57 -2.85 11.19 -6.66
N GLN A 58 -3.09 9.93 -7.05
CA GLN A 58 -2.01 8.98 -7.37
C GLN A 58 -1.17 9.48 -8.55
N GLN A 59 -1.82 9.88 -9.65
CA GLN A 59 -1.13 10.43 -10.83
C GLN A 59 -0.34 11.70 -10.50
N ASN A 60 -0.92 12.59 -9.69
CA ASN A 60 -0.23 13.78 -9.23
C ASN A 60 1.01 13.44 -8.40
N ALA A 61 0.90 12.53 -7.43
CA ALA A 61 2.02 12.08 -6.62
C ALA A 61 3.13 11.43 -7.46
N SER A 62 2.77 10.59 -8.43
CA SER A 62 3.73 9.97 -9.36
C SER A 62 4.47 11.01 -10.22
N GLY A 63 3.87 12.17 -10.49
CA GLY A 63 4.52 13.26 -11.23
C GLY A 63 5.69 13.91 -10.51
N TYR A 64 5.81 13.72 -9.19
CA TYR A 64 6.93 14.22 -8.38
C TYR A 64 8.06 13.20 -8.20
N ILE A 65 7.91 11.99 -8.75
CA ILE A 65 8.99 11.02 -8.81
C ILE A 65 9.95 11.42 -9.92
N SER A 66 11.23 11.62 -9.58
CA SER A 66 12.25 11.92 -10.60
C SER A 66 12.31 10.83 -11.67
N ALA A 67 12.64 11.18 -12.91
CA ALA A 67 12.74 10.19 -13.99
C ALA A 67 13.69 9.03 -13.64
N GLN A 68 14.80 9.34 -12.96
CA GLN A 68 15.77 8.34 -12.49
C GLN A 68 15.18 7.43 -11.41
N SER A 69 14.46 7.98 -10.42
CA SER A 69 13.77 7.18 -9.41
C SER A 69 12.67 6.32 -10.02
N ALA A 70 11.91 6.85 -10.97
CA ALA A 70 10.88 6.11 -11.68
C ALA A 70 11.46 4.90 -12.44
N GLU A 71 12.58 5.10 -13.15
CA GLU A 71 13.31 4.03 -13.84
C GLU A 71 13.82 2.97 -12.85
N ASN A 72 14.46 3.39 -11.77
CA ASN A 72 14.98 2.49 -10.73
C ASN A 72 13.86 1.64 -10.10
N ILE A 73 12.74 2.26 -9.73
CA ILE A 73 11.57 1.58 -9.17
C ILE A 73 10.99 0.60 -10.21
N GLN A 74 10.87 1.02 -11.47
CA GLN A 74 10.35 0.16 -12.53
C GLN A 74 11.24 -1.07 -12.76
N LEU A 75 12.56 -0.92 -12.72
CA LEU A 75 13.51 -2.03 -12.82
C LEU A 75 13.42 -2.98 -11.63
N PHE A 76 13.26 -2.44 -10.42
CA PHE A 76 13.14 -3.21 -9.19
C PHE A 76 11.80 -3.98 -9.09
N ALA A 77 10.70 -3.27 -9.34
CA ALA A 77 9.34 -3.77 -9.17
C ALA A 77 8.82 -4.53 -10.40
N GLY A 78 9.15 -4.09 -11.62
CA GLY A 78 8.52 -4.56 -12.85
C GLY A 78 8.65 -6.06 -13.09
N LYS A 79 9.86 -6.62 -12.90
CA LYS A 79 10.09 -8.07 -13.08
C LYS A 79 9.33 -8.92 -12.06
N ARG A 80 9.16 -8.41 -10.83
CA ARG A 80 8.51 -9.13 -9.74
C ARG A 80 7.00 -9.00 -9.79
N PHE A 81 6.51 -7.82 -10.16
CA PHE A 81 5.09 -7.58 -10.34
C PHE A 81 4.52 -8.41 -11.49
N VAL A 82 5.24 -8.52 -12.62
CA VAL A 82 4.82 -9.41 -13.73
C VAL A 82 4.72 -10.85 -13.27
N LYS A 83 5.75 -11.37 -12.58
CA LYS A 83 5.73 -12.72 -12.02
C LYS A 83 4.56 -12.92 -11.05
N TYR A 84 4.30 -11.94 -10.19
CA TYR A 84 3.17 -11.98 -9.24
C TYR A 84 1.82 -12.06 -9.95
N MET A 85 1.60 -11.21 -10.97
CA MET A 85 0.38 -11.23 -11.79
C MET A 85 0.21 -12.51 -12.61
N GLU A 86 1.29 -13.22 -12.95
CA GLU A 86 1.26 -14.50 -13.65
C GLU A 86 1.01 -15.70 -12.73
N GLN A 87 1.31 -15.57 -11.44
CA GLN A 87 1.27 -16.68 -10.47
C GLN A 87 0.00 -16.70 -9.62
N ASP A 88 -0.60 -15.54 -9.35
CA ASP A 88 -1.78 -15.47 -8.48
C ASP A 88 -3.08 -15.64 -9.28
N ASP A 89 -3.82 -16.67 -8.89
CA ASP A 89 -5.25 -16.76 -9.17
C ASP A 89 -5.97 -15.82 -8.19
N PHE A 90 -6.39 -14.64 -8.66
CA PHE A 90 -7.09 -13.64 -7.85
C PHE A 90 -8.45 -14.15 -7.30
N SER A 91 -8.86 -15.37 -7.67
CA SER A 91 -10.12 -16.02 -7.27
C SER A 91 -10.12 -16.54 -5.82
N GLY A 92 -9.93 -15.65 -4.85
CA GLY A 92 -10.74 -15.64 -3.62
C GLY A 92 -10.67 -16.80 -2.60
N THR A 93 -9.86 -17.85 -2.77
CA THR A 93 -9.70 -18.91 -1.75
C THR A 93 -8.24 -19.08 -1.33
N TYR A 94 -7.61 -18.00 -0.87
CA TYR A 94 -6.27 -18.08 -0.29
C TYR A 94 -6.38 -18.59 1.15
N GLU A 95 -6.06 -19.87 1.38
CA GLU A 95 -5.70 -20.30 2.74
C GLU A 95 -4.33 -19.69 3.05
N PRO A 96 -4.20 -18.82 4.08
CA PRO A 96 -3.00 -18.01 4.29
C PRO A 96 -1.95 -18.87 4.99
N VAL A 97 -1.36 -19.82 4.28
CA VAL A 97 -0.27 -20.63 4.82
C VAL A 97 1.06 -19.86 4.67
N GLU A 98 1.21 -19.03 3.64
CA GLU A 98 2.42 -18.24 3.43
C GLU A 98 2.11 -16.83 2.90
N VAL A 99 1.96 -15.84 3.79
CA VAL A 99 1.91 -14.43 3.37
C VAL A 99 3.34 -13.96 3.12
N LYS A 100 3.68 -13.66 1.86
CA LYS A 100 5.02 -13.23 1.45
C LYS A 100 5.06 -11.77 1.00
N CYS A 101 6.24 -11.17 1.11
CA CYS A 101 6.49 -9.86 0.55
C CYS A 101 6.53 -9.92 -0.98
N LEU A 102 5.77 -9.05 -1.65
CA LEU A 102 5.72 -8.96 -3.11
C LEU A 102 7.12 -8.80 -3.76
N PHE A 103 7.99 -8.00 -3.14
CA PHE A 103 9.28 -7.63 -3.72
C PHE A 103 10.47 -8.48 -3.28
N THR A 104 10.43 -9.16 -2.13
CA THR A 104 11.57 -9.94 -1.63
C THR A 104 11.29 -11.43 -1.58
N ASP A 105 10.02 -11.86 -1.72
CA ASP A 105 9.57 -13.25 -1.53
C ASP A 105 9.83 -13.77 -0.09
N GLU A 106 10.17 -12.87 0.83
CA GLU A 106 10.36 -13.18 2.25
C GLU A 106 9.01 -13.44 2.92
N GLU A 107 8.98 -14.41 3.83
CA GLU A 107 7.82 -14.64 4.69
C GLU A 107 7.58 -13.44 5.59
N LEU A 108 6.34 -12.96 5.65
CA LEU A 108 5.98 -11.81 6.48
C LEU A 108 5.64 -12.18 7.92
N SER A 109 5.54 -13.47 8.23
CA SER A 109 5.35 -14.00 9.58
C SER A 109 6.48 -13.60 10.54
N VAL A 110 7.66 -13.27 10.01
CA VAL A 110 8.86 -12.90 10.79
C VAL A 110 8.91 -11.41 11.16
N TYR A 111 8.08 -10.57 10.55
CA TYR A 111 8.08 -9.14 10.80
C TYR A 111 6.95 -8.72 11.73
N ASP A 112 7.26 -7.82 12.65
CA ASP A 112 6.27 -7.15 13.47
C ASP A 112 5.44 -6.14 12.65
N SER A 113 6.06 -5.51 11.65
CA SER A 113 5.44 -4.47 10.83
C SER A 113 5.35 -4.86 9.36
N VAL A 114 4.20 -4.59 8.74
CA VAL A 114 3.96 -4.83 7.31
C VAL A 114 3.03 -3.78 6.71
N GLU A 115 3.12 -3.61 5.40
CA GLU A 115 2.19 -2.81 4.63
C GLU A 115 1.34 -3.68 3.71
N LEU A 116 0.08 -3.30 3.57
CA LEU A 116 -0.90 -3.90 2.68
C LEU A 116 -1.37 -2.82 1.72
N TYR A 117 -1.28 -3.12 0.44
CA TYR A 117 -1.83 -2.30 -0.62
C TYR A 117 -2.96 -3.07 -1.28
N SER A 118 -4.08 -2.40 -1.55
CA SER A 118 -5.18 -2.94 -2.33
C SER A 118 -5.67 -1.93 -3.34
N MET A 119 -6.19 -2.40 -4.46
CA MET A 119 -6.71 -1.54 -5.52
C MET A 119 -8.18 -1.87 -5.77
N HIS A 120 -9.02 -0.85 -5.69
CA HIS A 120 -10.38 -0.93 -6.20
C HIS A 120 -10.35 -0.61 -7.69
N MET A 121 -10.77 -1.58 -8.50
CA MET A 121 -10.92 -1.41 -9.95
C MET A 121 -12.38 -1.63 -10.33
N PRO A 122 -13.04 -0.68 -10.99
CA PRO A 122 -14.48 -0.74 -11.26
C PRO A 122 -14.88 -1.87 -12.23
N TRP A 123 -13.91 -2.45 -12.93
CA TRP A 123 -14.11 -3.52 -13.92
C TRP A 123 -13.76 -4.93 -13.42
N SER A 124 -13.20 -5.07 -12.22
CA SER A 124 -12.87 -6.39 -11.65
C SER A 124 -13.75 -6.70 -10.44
N GLY A 125 -14.28 -7.93 -10.40
CA GLY A 125 -14.94 -8.45 -9.20
C GLY A 125 -13.96 -8.66 -8.05
N ASP A 126 -12.71 -9.02 -8.39
CA ASP A 126 -11.63 -9.20 -7.43
C ASP A 126 -10.77 -7.94 -7.34
N GLN A 127 -10.48 -7.52 -6.11
CA GLN A 127 -9.59 -6.41 -5.80
C GLN A 127 -8.21 -6.97 -5.47
N PRO A 128 -7.21 -6.79 -6.35
CA PRO A 128 -5.87 -7.25 -6.08
C PRO A 128 -5.35 -6.57 -4.83
N TYR A 129 -4.54 -7.30 -4.09
CA TYR A 129 -3.86 -6.80 -2.92
C TYR A 129 -2.51 -7.47 -2.82
N PHE A 130 -1.56 -6.81 -2.18
CA PHE A 130 -0.23 -7.35 -1.97
C PHE A 130 0.34 -6.79 -0.68
N PHE A 131 1.23 -7.57 -0.09
CA PHE A 131 1.93 -7.18 1.11
C PHE A 131 3.38 -6.78 0.82
N VAL A 132 3.89 -5.84 1.60
CA VAL A 132 5.25 -5.34 1.52
C VAL A 132 5.85 -5.39 2.93
N GLY A 133 6.98 -6.08 3.05
CA GLY A 133 7.76 -6.15 4.29
C GLY A 133 8.79 -5.00 4.40
N PRO A 134 9.35 -4.76 5.59
CA PRO A 134 10.24 -3.64 5.86
C PRO A 134 11.50 -3.66 4.99
N THR A 135 12.08 -4.84 4.72
CA THR A 135 13.23 -4.98 3.81
C THR A 135 12.93 -4.36 2.44
N ALA A 136 11.76 -4.65 1.87
CA ALA A 136 11.38 -4.12 0.57
C ALA A 136 11.13 -2.61 0.62
N ILE A 137 10.59 -2.10 1.72
CA ILE A 137 10.36 -0.67 1.91
C ILE A 137 11.70 0.07 1.95
N GLU A 138 12.68 -0.42 2.71
CA GLU A 138 14.03 0.13 2.75
C GLU A 138 14.68 0.12 1.35
N MET A 139 14.61 -1.03 0.66
CA MET A 139 15.13 -1.14 -0.70
C MET A 139 14.49 -0.14 -1.66
N MET A 140 13.17 0.09 -1.57
CA MET A 140 12.47 1.07 -2.42
C MET A 140 12.84 2.50 -2.05
N SER A 141 12.99 2.81 -0.75
CA SER A 141 13.41 4.12 -0.25
C SER A 141 14.77 4.52 -0.83
N ASP A 142 15.72 3.58 -0.89
CA ASP A 142 17.06 3.79 -1.45
C ASP A 142 17.08 4.08 -2.96
N LEU A 143 16.00 3.76 -3.69
CA LEU A 143 15.87 4.09 -5.11
C LEU A 143 15.37 5.52 -5.35
N LEU A 144 14.86 6.18 -4.30
CA LEU A 144 14.33 7.54 -4.38
C LEU A 144 15.44 8.57 -4.28
N SER A 145 15.37 9.61 -5.13
CA SER A 145 16.17 10.81 -4.93
C SER A 145 15.79 11.49 -3.63
N GLU A 146 16.71 12.25 -3.04
CA GLU A 146 16.45 13.03 -1.82
C GLU A 146 15.24 13.97 -2.01
N GLU A 147 15.08 14.57 -3.19
CA GLU A 147 13.93 15.41 -3.52
C GLU A 147 12.60 14.63 -3.52
N THR A 148 12.59 13.44 -4.14
CA THR A 148 11.40 12.57 -4.19
C THR A 148 11.03 12.11 -2.78
N ARG A 149 12.01 11.70 -1.98
CA ARG A 149 11.81 11.32 -0.58
C ARG A 149 11.20 12.49 0.20
N LYS A 150 11.82 13.67 0.10
CA LYS A 150 11.34 14.93 0.70
C LYS A 150 9.89 15.28 0.32
N PHE A 151 9.50 15.03 -0.93
CA PHE A 151 8.13 15.23 -1.38
C PHE A 151 7.17 14.26 -0.67
N TRP A 152 7.50 12.97 -0.65
CA TRP A 152 6.70 11.98 0.04
C TRP A 152 6.55 12.31 1.53
N GLU A 153 7.53 13.01 2.15
CA GLU A 153 7.43 13.35 3.58
C GLU A 153 6.19 14.18 3.82
N ARG A 154 6.16 15.29 3.09
CA ARG A 154 5.13 16.30 3.15
C ARG A 154 3.81 15.78 2.61
N TYR A 155 3.87 14.81 1.70
CA TYR A 155 2.68 14.18 1.15
C TYR A 155 2.00 13.32 2.22
N MET A 156 2.77 12.53 2.97
CA MET A 156 2.24 11.65 4.01
C MET A 156 1.89 12.39 5.31
N GLU A 157 2.53 13.52 5.60
CA GLU A 157 2.14 14.42 6.71
C GLU A 157 0.69 14.93 6.62
N GLN A 158 0.07 14.87 5.45
CA GLN A 158 -1.35 15.25 5.26
C GLN A 158 -2.31 14.17 5.76
N LEU A 159 -1.82 12.97 6.06
CA LEU A 159 -2.63 11.88 6.57
C LEU A 159 -2.75 11.96 8.09
N ASP A 160 -3.98 11.94 8.58
CA ASP A 160 -4.24 11.74 10.00
C ASP A 160 -3.86 10.30 10.39
N PRO A 161 -2.95 10.08 11.36
CA PRO A 161 -2.62 8.75 11.82
C PRO A 161 -3.86 8.10 12.45
N VAL A 162 -4.04 6.79 12.22
CA VAL A 162 -5.13 6.01 12.84
C VAL A 162 -4.89 5.88 14.35
N SER A 163 -3.62 5.91 14.78
CA SER A 163 -3.22 5.84 16.19
C SER A 163 -2.16 6.90 16.53
N PRO A 164 -2.42 7.82 17.49
CA PRO A 164 -1.50 8.90 17.85
C PRO A 164 -0.13 8.43 18.39
N GLU A 165 -0.08 7.22 18.95
CA GLU A 165 1.15 6.62 19.50
C GLU A 165 2.04 5.98 18.43
N HIS A 166 1.52 5.82 17.21
CA HIS A 166 2.24 5.34 16.04
C HIS A 166 2.32 6.48 15.03
N VAL A 167 3.04 7.54 15.42
CA VAL A 167 3.51 8.55 14.48
C VAL A 167 4.16 7.81 13.32
N LEU A 168 3.69 8.09 12.10
CA LEU A 168 4.13 7.44 10.86
C LEU A 168 5.61 7.12 10.94
N SER A 169 5.92 5.82 10.98
CA SER A 169 7.31 5.39 10.96
C SER A 169 7.96 6.05 9.75
N PRO A 170 9.17 6.60 9.89
CA PRO A 170 9.89 7.13 8.76
C PRO A 170 10.26 6.02 7.75
N MET A 171 9.70 4.81 7.77
CA MET A 171 9.62 4.00 6.54
C MET A 171 8.77 4.64 5.43
N PHE A 172 8.09 5.76 5.73
CA PHE A 172 7.65 6.68 4.71
C PHE A 172 8.78 7.59 4.17
N LEU A 173 9.96 7.72 4.81
CA LEU A 173 10.97 8.82 4.65
C LEU A 173 12.44 8.70 5.14
N LYS A 174 12.91 7.62 5.71
CA LYS A 174 14.30 7.46 6.14
C LYS A 174 14.89 6.22 5.53
#